data_AF-A0A382MY67-F1
#
_entry.id   AF-A0A382MY67-F1
#
_cell.length_a   1.000
_cell.length_b   1.000
_cell.length_c   1.000
_cell.angle_alpha   90.00
_cell.angle_beta   90.00
_cell.angle_gamma   90.00
#
_symmetry.space_group_name_H-M   'P 1'
#
loop_
_entity.id
_entity.type
_entity.pdbx_description
1 polymer ?
#
loop_
_entity_poly.entity_id
_entity_poly.type
_entity_poly.pdbx_seq_one_letter_code
_entity_poly.pdbx_strand_id
1 'polypeptide(L)' 'MVSEENTGYFYTTTKPTKGIKANEKLRLKKYDPVIRKHCWFKESKK' A
#
# COMPACT_ATOMS: atom_id res chain seq x y z
N MET A 1 -3.41 1.24 1.66
CA MET A 1 -2.49 0.47 0.78
C MET A 1 -3.19 -0.82 0.42
N VAL A 2 -3.59 -0.99 -0.84
CA VAL A 2 -4.32 -2.18 -1.32
C VAL A 2 -3.33 -3.12 -2.01
N SER A 3 -3.43 -4.42 -1.73
CA SER A 3 -2.64 -5.46 -2.39
C SER A 3 -2.98 -5.49 -3.88
N GLU A 4 -1.97 -5.49 -4.76
CA GLU A 4 -2.19 -5.62 -6.22
C GLU A 4 -2.73 -7.02 -6.62
N GLU A 5 -2.79 -7.97 -5.68
CA GLU A 5 -3.23 -9.36 -5.93
C GLU A 5 -4.70 -9.61 -5.57
N ASN A 6 -5.51 -8.56 -5.39
CA ASN A 6 -6.97 -8.64 -5.13
C ASN A 6 -7.39 -9.50 -3.92
N THR A 7 -6.51 -9.67 -2.92
CA THR A 7 -6.79 -10.43 -1.68
C THR A 7 -7.74 -9.71 -0.72
N GLY A 8 -8.10 -8.45 -1.00
CA GLY A 8 -8.91 -7.60 -0.12
C GLY A 8 -8.17 -7.11 1.14
N TYR A 9 -6.97 -7.62 1.40
CA TYR A 9 -6.15 -7.20 2.53
C TYR A 9 -5.49 -5.85 2.27
N PHE A 10 -5.59 -4.94 3.23
CA PHE A 10 -5.02 -3.61 3.12
C PHE A 10 -4.29 -3.20 4.38
N TYR A 11 -3.20 -2.48 4.20
CA TYR A 11 -2.51 -1.79 5.27
C TYR A 11 -2.94 -0.33 5.33
N THR A 12 -3.11 0.18 6.54
CA THR A 12 -3.17 1.62 6.81
C THR A 12 -1.77 2.14 7.07
N THR A 13 -1.47 3.29 6.47
CA THR A 13 -0.26 4.06 6.79
C THR A 13 -0.64 5.53 6.82
N THR A 14 0.05 6.30 7.65
CA THR A 14 0.01 7.76 7.65
C THR A 14 1.11 8.29 6.76
N LYS A 15 0.78 9.21 5.85
CA LYS A 15 1.75 9.91 5.00
C LYS A 15 1.78 11.41 5.34
N PRO A 16 2.91 12.09 5.14
CA PRO A 16 2.98 13.53 5.35
C PRO A 16 2.07 14.26 4.36
N THR A 17 1.29 15.22 4.87
CA THR A 17 0.33 16.01 4.07
C THR A 17 1.02 17.10 3.23
N LYS A 18 2.28 17.45 3.53
CA LYS A 18 3.03 18.53 2.87
C LYS A 18 4.34 18.01 2.26
N GLY A 19 4.70 18.56 1.09
CA GLY A 19 5.96 18.30 0.37
C GLY A 19 5.81 17.49 -0.91
N ILE A 20 6.91 17.33 -1.66
CA ILE A 20 6.98 16.60 -2.95
C ILE A 20 6.47 15.15 -2.80
N LYS A 21 6.78 14.51 -1.67
CA LYS A 21 6.38 13.14 -1.31
C LYS A 21 4.88 12.95 -1.04
N ALA A 22 4.09 14.03 -0.97
CA ALA A 22 2.65 13.95 -0.73
C ALA A 22 1.84 13.64 -2.02
N ASN A 23 2.38 14.02 -3.18
CA ASN A 23 1.68 13.91 -4.46
C ASN A 23 1.83 12.51 -5.09
N GLU A 24 2.96 11.85 -4.85
CA GLU A 24 3.24 10.53 -5.40
C GLU A 24 2.52 9.40 -4.63
N LYS A 25 1.99 8.43 -5.37
CA LYS A 25 1.37 7.23 -4.78
C LYS A 25 2.48 6.29 -4.31
N LEU A 26 2.52 6.00 -3.02
CA LEU A 26 3.47 5.05 -2.43
C LEU A 26 3.25 3.63 -3.00
N ARG A 27 4.34 3.00 -3.43
CA ARG A 27 4.43 1.57 -3.75
C ARG A 27 5.43 0.91 -2.82
N LEU A 28 4.98 -0.03 -2.02
CA LEU A 28 5.82 -0.75 -1.06
C LEU A 28 5.60 -2.26 -1.22
N LYS A 29 6.69 -3.03 -1.12
CA LYS A 29 6.57 -4.47 -0.90
C LYS A 29 6.21 -4.71 0.55
N LYS A 30 5.05 -5.34 0.78
CA LYS A 30 4.65 -5.82 2.11
C LYS A 30 4.22 -7.27 2.02
N TYR A 31 4.23 -7.95 3.16
CA TYR A 31 3.74 -9.30 3.28
C TYR A 31 2.22 -9.31 3.13
N ASP A 32 1.69 -10.20 2.30
CA ASP A 32 0.27 -10.47 2.25
C ASP A 32 0.00 -11.76 3.06
N PRO A 33 -0.74 -11.70 4.19
CA PRO A 33 -1.01 -12.87 5.01
C PRO A 33 -1.92 -13.90 4.33
N VAL A 34 -2.65 -13.51 3.28
CA VAL A 34 -3.56 -14.40 2.54
C VAL A 34 -2.77 -15.31 1.61
N ILE A 35 -1.85 -14.75 0.81
CA ILE A 35 -1.04 -15.53 -0.15
C ILE A 35 0.29 -15.99 0.47
N ARG A 36 0.61 -15.51 1.68
CA ARG A 36 1.83 -15.82 2.43
C ARG A 36 3.12 -15.46 1.67
N LYS A 37 3.07 -14.41 0.86
CA LYS A 37 4.20 -13.89 0.08
C LYS A 37 4.29 -12.38 0.15
N HIS A 38 5.46 -11.83 -0.15
CA HIS A 38 5.63 -10.39 -0.27
C HIS A 38 5.14 -9.92 -1.63
N CYS A 39 4.15 -9.05 -1.63
CA CYS A 39 3.58 -8.46 -2.83
C CYS A 39 3.68 -6.95 -2.82
N TRP A 40 3.47 -6.37 -4.00
CA TRP A 40 3.40 -4.93 -4.16
C TRP A 40 2.06 -4.42 -3.65
N PHE A 41 2.12 -3.44 -2.76
CA PHE A 41 0.99 -2.71 -2.26
C PHE A 41 1.03 -1.29 -2.81
N LYS A 42 -0.07 -0.87 -3.42
CA LYS A 42 -0.24 0.48 -3.93
C LYS A 42 -1.07 1.30 -2.95
N GLU A 43 -0.70 2.56 -2.78
CA GLU A 43 -1.54 3.49 -2.05
C GLU A 43 -2.88 3.69 -2.79
N SER A 44 -3.96 3.35 -2.11
CA SER A 44 -5.31 3.79 -2.45
C SER A 44 -5.81 4.68 -1.33
N LYS A 45 -6.43 5.82 -1.70
CA LYS A 45 -7.30 6.54 -0.78
C LYS A 45 -8.48 5.63 -0.47
N LYS A 46 -8.91 5.64 0.79
CA LYS A 46 -10.28 5.27 1.13
C LYS A 46 -11.22 6.34 0.56
#